data_AF-A0A641MBX8-F1
#
_entry.id   AF-A0A641MBX8-F1
#
_cell.length_a   1.000
_cell.length_b   1.000
_cell.length_c   1.000
_cell.angle_alpha   90.00
_cell.angle_beta   90.00
_cell.angle_gamma   90.00
#
_symmetry.space_group_name_H-M   'P 1'
#
loop_
_entity.id
_entity.type
_entity.pdbx_description
1 polymer ?
#
loop_
_entity_poly.entity_id
_entity_poly.type
_entity_poly.pdbx_seq_one_letter_code
_entity_poly.pdbx_strand_id
1 'polypeptide(L)'
;MNNKIQIQKTNGLFNLRPLYDLFSQSVDGIYQVVVKKVRKPRSLDQNGWLWGCIYPILLDALLNEGWEFTSVEQVHEFFKAQMTADKVVNKHTGEIITFPGSTATMDTLTFSTYCEKLREYASEYL
;
A
#
# COMPACT_ATOMS: atom_id res chain seq x y z
N MET A 1 -5.30 -5.29 24.76
CA MET A 1 -4.88 -6.26 23.72
C MET A 1 -5.92 -6.25 22.61
N ASN A 2 -5.51 -6.14 21.35
CA ASN A 2 -6.43 -6.08 20.22
C ASN A 2 -6.65 -7.51 19.70
N ASN A 3 -7.72 -8.18 20.15
CA ASN A 3 -8.03 -9.56 19.74
C ASN A 3 -8.61 -9.56 18.32
N LYS A 4 -7.75 -9.50 17.31
CA LYS A 4 -8.15 -9.62 15.90
C LYS A 4 -8.29 -11.10 15.55
N ILE A 5 -9.51 -11.52 15.23
CA ILE A 5 -9.78 -12.86 14.71
C ILE A 5 -10.01 -12.78 13.21
N GLN A 6 -9.33 -13.65 12.47
CA GLN A 6 -9.57 -13.84 11.04
C GLN A 6 -10.49 -15.03 10.84
N ILE A 7 -11.61 -14.81 10.17
CA ILE A 7 -12.55 -15.86 9.78
C ILE A 7 -12.55 -16.01 8.25
N GLN A 8 -12.37 -17.24 7.78
CA GLN A 8 -12.40 -17.55 6.35
C GLN A 8 -13.84 -17.82 5.90
N LYS A 9 -14.19 -17.27 4.73
CA LYS A 9 -15.44 -17.58 4.03
C LYS A 9 -15.15 -18.57 2.91
N THR A 10 -15.77 -19.75 2.95
CA THR A 10 -15.65 -20.80 1.92
C THR A 10 -17.06 -21.18 1.46
N ASN A 11 -17.32 -21.16 0.14
CA ASN A 11 -18.62 -21.53 -0.46
C ASN A 11 -19.83 -20.79 0.15
N GLY A 12 -19.68 -19.50 0.48
CA GLY A 12 -20.78 -18.70 1.03
C GLY A 12 -20.90 -18.73 2.56
N LEU A 13 -20.23 -19.66 3.24
CA LEU A 13 -20.31 -19.85 4.70
C LEU A 13 -19.01 -19.40 5.39
N PHE A 14 -19.14 -18.75 6.55
CA PHE A 14 -18.00 -18.41 7.40
C PHE A 14 -17.73 -19.53 8.42
N ASN A 15 -16.47 -19.83 8.69
CA ASN A 15 -16.13 -20.64 9.84
C ASN A 15 -16.24 -19.79 11.13
N LEU A 16 -17.32 -20.00 11.89
CA LEU A 16 -17.63 -19.23 13.10
C LEU A 16 -17.01 -19.81 14.37
N ARG A 17 -16.38 -21.00 14.30
CA ARG A 17 -15.80 -21.66 15.48
C ARG A 17 -14.82 -20.77 16.25
N PRO A 18 -13.85 -20.09 15.59
CA PRO A 18 -12.92 -19.21 16.30
C PRO A 18 -13.61 -18.02 16.98
N LEU A 19 -14.72 -17.54 16.39
CA LEU A 19 -15.49 -16.43 16.96
C LEU A 19 -16.27 -16.89 18.20
N TYR A 20 -16.86 -18.08 18.13
CA TYR A 20 -17.56 -18.69 19.26
C TYR A 20 -16.63 -18.96 20.44
N ASP A 21 -15.43 -19.49 20.17
CA ASP A 21 -14.42 -19.73 21.19
C ASP A 21 -14.05 -18.41 21.90
N LEU A 22 -13.87 -17.32 21.16
CA LEU A 22 -13.62 -16.00 21.73
C LEU A 22 -14.77 -15.50 22.60
N PHE A 23 -16.00 -15.60 22.12
CA PHE A 23 -17.18 -15.14 22.87
C PHE A 23 -17.36 -15.94 24.16
N SER A 24 -17.09 -17.24 24.13
CA SER A 24 -17.21 -18.11 25.30
C SER A 24 -16.21 -17.80 26.42
N GLN A 25 -15.05 -17.22 26.08
CA GLN A 25 -13.99 -16.84 27.02
C GLN A 25 -14.08 -15.38 27.47
N SER A 26 -14.99 -14.62 26.86
CA SER A 26 -15.19 -13.20 27.15
C SER A 26 -16.02 -13.03 28.43
N VAL A 27 -15.66 -12.04 29.27
CA VAL A 27 -16.42 -11.70 30.47
C VAL A 27 -17.74 -10.99 30.11
N ASP A 28 -18.69 -10.96 31.04
CA ASP A 28 -19.96 -10.24 30.83
C ASP A 28 -19.71 -8.75 30.56
N GLY A 29 -20.35 -8.23 29.51
CA GLY A 29 -20.15 -6.85 29.09
C GLY A 29 -20.78 -6.55 27.73
N ILE A 30 -20.62 -5.30 27.28
CA ILE A 30 -21.11 -4.83 25.99
C ILE A 30 -19.96 -4.89 24.97
N TYR A 31 -20.18 -5.59 23.86
CA TYR A 31 -19.19 -5.79 22.81
C TYR A 31 -19.63 -5.17 21.48
N GLN A 32 -18.67 -4.61 20.74
CA GLN A 32 -18.86 -4.15 19.36
C GLN A 32 -18.11 -5.07 18.39
N VAL A 33 -18.82 -5.62 17.39
CA VAL A 33 -18.22 -6.46 16.35
C VAL A 33 -18.11 -5.65 15.06
N VAL A 34 -16.90 -5.56 14.50
CA VAL A 34 -16.64 -4.85 13.24
C VAL A 34 -16.09 -5.84 12.21
N VAL A 35 -16.87 -6.11 11.16
CA VAL A 35 -16.45 -6.98 10.05
C VAL A 35 -15.76 -6.14 8.99
N LYS A 36 -14.50 -6.46 8.68
CA LYS A 36 -13.74 -5.86 7.57
C LYS A 36 -13.21 -6.96 6.66
N LYS A 37 -13.33 -6.77 5.34
CA LYS A 37 -12.68 -7.67 4.38
C LYS A 37 -11.17 -7.50 4.51
N VAL A 38 -10.48 -8.55 4.93
CA VAL A 38 -9.01 -8.55 4.99
C VAL A 38 -8.49 -8.61 3.56
N ARG A 39 -7.75 -7.57 3.16
CA ARG A 39 -6.92 -7.60 1.95
C ARG A 39 -5.54 -8.08 2.37
N LYS A 40 -4.95 -8.99 1.58
CA LYS A 40 -3.56 -9.36 1.83
C LYS A 40 -2.70 -8.11 1.59
N PRO A 41 -1.81 -7.76 2.54
CA PRO A 41 -0.78 -6.78 2.23
C PRO A 41 0.11 -7.32 1.09
N ARG A 42 0.89 -6.43 0.45
CA ARG A 42 1.91 -6.81 -0.54
C ARG A 42 2.73 -8.01 -0.08
N SER A 43 3.02 -8.94 -0.98
CA SER A 43 3.90 -10.07 -0.64
C SER A 43 5.34 -9.56 -0.44
N LEU A 44 6.13 -10.31 0.33
CA LEU A 44 7.56 -10.03 0.48
C LEU A 44 8.28 -10.07 -0.88
N ASP A 45 7.89 -10.99 -1.76
CA ASP A 45 8.47 -11.12 -3.11
C ASP A 45 8.18 -9.90 -3.98
N GLN A 46 6.95 -9.37 -3.94
CA GLN A 46 6.58 -8.16 -4.67
C GLN A 46 7.38 -6.95 -4.21
N ASN A 47 7.59 -6.83 -2.89
CA ASN A 47 8.44 -5.78 -2.35
C ASN A 47 9.91 -5.99 -2.76
N GLY A 48 10.40 -7.24 -2.69
CA GLY A 48 11.76 -7.59 -3.12
C GLY A 48 12.01 -7.23 -4.58
N TRP A 49 11.04 -7.45 -5.47
CA TRP A 49 11.17 -7.10 -6.88
C TRP A 49 11.23 -5.59 -7.12
N LEU A 50 10.40 -4.81 -6.42
CA LEU A 50 10.41 -3.35 -6.51
C LEU A 50 11.77 -2.76 -6.07
N TRP A 51 12.25 -3.17 -4.90
CA TRP A 51 13.50 -2.63 -4.33
C TRP A 51 14.76 -3.23 -4.95
N GLY A 52 14.73 -4.50 -5.35
CA GLY A 52 15.89 -5.21 -5.87
C GLY A 52 16.07 -5.11 -7.38
N CYS A 53 15.01 -4.82 -8.14
CA CYS A 53 15.08 -4.76 -9.60
C CYS A 53 14.60 -3.41 -10.14
N ILE A 54 13.37 -3.02 -9.84
CA ILE A 54 12.74 -1.85 -10.50
C ILE A 54 13.48 -0.55 -10.15
N TYR A 55 13.65 -0.23 -8.86
CA TYR A 55 14.31 1.02 -8.49
C TYR A 55 15.79 1.10 -8.89
N PRO A 56 16.59 0.02 -8.81
CA PRO A 56 17.96 0.04 -9.34
C PRO A 56 18.01 0.35 -10.86
N ILE A 57 17.11 -0.23 -11.66
CA ILE A 57 17.04 0.06 -13.10
C ILE A 57 16.64 1.52 -13.35
N LEU A 58 15.65 2.02 -12.61
CA LEU A 58 15.21 3.41 -12.72
C LEU A 58 16.30 4.39 -12.29
N LEU A 59 17.07 4.06 -11.24
CA LEU A 59 18.19 4.88 -10.79
C LEU A 59 19.23 5.04 -11.90
N ASP A 60 19.64 3.94 -12.53
CA ASP A 60 20.61 3.97 -13.64
C ASP A 60 20.08 4.82 -14.81
N ALA A 61 18.82 4.62 -15.20
CA ALA A 61 18.21 5.37 -16.28
C ALA A 61 18.06 6.87 -15.96
N LEU A 62 17.69 7.23 -14.73
CA LEU A 62 17.62 8.62 -14.28
C LEU A 62 19.01 9.28 -14.26
N LEU A 63 20.05 8.57 -13.84
CA LEU A 63 21.42 9.07 -13.90
C LEU A 63 21.87 9.33 -15.34
N ASN A 64 21.52 8.44 -16.27
CA ASN A 64 21.82 8.61 -17.70
C ASN A 64 21.14 9.84 -18.31
N GLU A 65 19.92 10.16 -17.88
CA GLU A 65 19.18 11.37 -18.26
C GLU A 65 19.68 12.65 -17.55
N GLY A 66 20.67 12.54 -16.65
CA GLY A 66 21.34 13.67 -16.00
C GLY A 66 20.74 14.09 -14.65
N TRP A 67 19.90 13.26 -14.04
CA TRP A 67 19.42 13.48 -12.67
C TRP A 67 20.47 13.09 -11.64
N GLU A 68 20.54 13.81 -10.52
CA GLU A 68 21.53 13.58 -9.45
C GLU A 68 20.97 12.77 -8.28
N PHE A 69 20.36 11.61 -8.56
CA PHE A 69 19.91 10.70 -7.51
C PHE A 69 21.10 9.95 -6.88
N THR A 70 21.13 9.87 -5.55
CA THR A 70 22.24 9.24 -4.81
C THR A 70 21.93 7.83 -4.33
N SER A 71 20.66 7.44 -4.31
CA SER A 71 20.21 6.17 -3.74
C SER A 71 18.85 5.74 -4.27
N VAL A 72 18.59 4.43 -4.18
CA VAL A 72 17.31 3.80 -4.50
C VAL A 72 16.18 4.34 -3.62
N GLU A 73 16.48 4.71 -2.38
CA GLU A 73 15.55 5.33 -1.44
C GLU A 73 15.07 6.70 -1.92
N GLN A 74 15.95 7.50 -2.52
CA GLN A 74 15.55 8.78 -3.10
C GLN A 74 14.66 8.59 -4.33
N VAL A 75 14.96 7.59 -5.16
CA VAL A 75 14.10 7.21 -6.30
C VAL A 75 12.72 6.75 -5.81
N HIS A 76 12.67 5.98 -4.72
CA HIS A 76 11.42 5.59 -4.07
C HIS A 76 10.60 6.82 -3.64
N GLU A 77 11.20 7.74 -2.88
CA GLU A 77 10.49 8.93 -2.39
C GLU A 77 10.06 9.86 -3.53
N PHE A 78 10.87 9.99 -4.58
CA PHE A 78 10.52 10.76 -5.78
C PHE A 78 9.25 10.20 -6.44
N PHE A 79 9.24 8.92 -6.80
CA PHE A 79 8.08 8.34 -7.46
C PHE A 79 6.86 8.20 -6.55
N LYS A 80 7.07 8.01 -5.25
CA LYS A 80 6.00 8.04 -4.26
C LYS A 80 5.35 9.42 -4.19
N ALA A 81 6.14 10.49 -4.12
CA ALA A 81 5.63 11.86 -4.12
C ALA A 81 4.87 12.18 -5.42
N GLN A 82 5.37 11.73 -6.57
CA GLN A 82 4.76 12.00 -7.87
C GLN A 82 3.47 11.20 -8.10
N MET A 83 3.46 9.90 -7.75
CA MET A 83 2.37 8.99 -8.17
C MET A 83 1.31 8.74 -7.11
N THR A 84 1.57 9.12 -5.85
CA THR A 84 0.65 8.91 -4.71
C THR A 84 0.23 10.21 -4.02
N ALA A 85 0.54 11.35 -4.64
CA ALA A 85 0.16 12.67 -4.15
C ALA A 85 -1.37 12.82 -4.05
N ASP A 86 -1.88 12.90 -2.82
CA ASP A 86 -3.26 13.30 -2.56
C ASP A 86 -3.33 14.83 -2.45
N LYS A 87 -4.30 15.43 -3.15
CA LYS A 87 -4.51 16.88 -3.18
C LYS A 87 -5.71 17.24 -2.31
N VAL A 88 -5.49 18.07 -1.30
CA VAL A 88 -6.56 18.66 -0.48
C VAL A 88 -6.75 20.11 -0.92
N VAL A 89 -7.97 20.44 -1.36
CA VAL A 89 -8.33 21.79 -1.79
C VAL A 89 -9.08 22.48 -0.65
N ASN A 90 -8.58 23.64 -0.23
CA ASN A 90 -9.32 24.53 0.64
C ASN A 90 -10.40 25.24 -0.18
N LYS A 91 -11.67 24.86 0.02
CA LYS A 91 -12.81 25.41 -0.75
C LYS A 91 -13.05 26.90 -0.52
N HIS A 92 -12.49 27.49 0.53
CA HIS A 92 -12.67 28.90 0.87
C HIS A 92 -11.52 29.79 0.37
N THR A 93 -10.27 29.30 0.41
CA THR A 93 -9.09 30.08 -0.04
C THR A 93 -8.60 29.69 -1.43
N GLY A 94 -9.03 28.55 -1.96
CA GLY A 94 -8.54 28.00 -3.22
C GLY A 94 -7.16 27.35 -3.14
N GLU A 95 -6.53 27.31 -1.97
CA GLU A 95 -5.22 26.68 -1.78
C GLU A 95 -5.29 25.17 -1.97
N ILE A 96 -4.26 24.62 -2.64
CA ILE A 96 -4.11 23.19 -2.86
C ILE A 96 -2.87 22.74 -2.10
N ILE A 97 -3.07 21.87 -1.10
CA ILE A 97 -1.97 21.23 -0.37
C ILE A 97 -1.82 19.82 -0.90
N THR A 98 -0.59 19.44 -1.24
CA THR A 98 -0.26 18.09 -1.73
C THR A 98 0.42 17.30 -0.63
N PHE A 99 -0.14 16.13 -0.30
CA PHE A 99 0.43 15.22 0.69
C PHE A 99 1.02 14.00 -0.02
N PRO A 100 2.26 13.59 0.29
CA PRO A 100 2.81 12.34 -0.21
C PRO A 100 2.02 11.18 0.40
N GLY A 101 1.45 10.33 -0.46
CA GLY A 101 0.75 9.13 -0.06
C GLY A 101 1.70 8.05 0.50
N SER A 102 1.13 7.09 1.21
CA SER A 102 1.86 5.93 1.72
C SER A 102 1.72 4.75 0.78
N THR A 103 2.84 4.24 0.27
CA THR A 103 2.90 2.96 -0.47
C THR A 103 2.78 1.76 0.46
N ALA A 104 2.98 1.93 1.78
CA ALA A 104 2.98 0.85 2.75
C ALA A 104 1.59 0.25 3.00
N THR A 105 0.52 1.01 2.73
CA THR A 105 -0.87 0.56 2.91
C THR A 105 -1.51 0.04 1.62
N MET A 106 -0.77 0.02 0.51
CA MET A 106 -1.28 -0.47 -0.77
C MET A 106 -1.57 -1.97 -0.69
N ASP A 107 -2.71 -2.36 -1.27
CA ASP A 107 -2.98 -3.77 -1.51
C ASP A 107 -2.23 -4.28 -2.75
N THR A 108 -2.27 -5.58 -2.97
CA THR A 108 -1.58 -6.25 -4.10
C THR A 108 -1.94 -5.65 -5.46
N LEU A 109 -3.21 -5.27 -5.68
CA LEU A 109 -3.64 -4.75 -6.98
C LEU A 109 -3.13 -3.32 -7.17
N THR A 110 -3.32 -2.47 -6.17
CA THR A 110 -2.81 -1.09 -6.19
C THR A 110 -1.29 -1.06 -6.36
N PHE A 111 -0.59 -1.99 -5.72
CA PHE A 111 0.87 -2.13 -5.86
C PHE A 111 1.30 -2.57 -7.27
N SER A 112 0.60 -3.53 -7.87
CA SER A 112 0.86 -3.93 -9.27
C SER A 112 0.64 -2.75 -10.23
N THR A 113 -0.45 -1.99 -10.05
CA THR A 113 -0.70 -0.78 -10.84
C THR A 113 0.38 0.28 -10.64
N TYR A 114 0.91 0.42 -9.42
CA TYR A 114 2.03 1.32 -9.16
C TYR A 114 3.30 0.91 -9.92
N CYS A 115 3.65 -0.37 -9.91
CA CYS A 115 4.79 -0.88 -10.68
C CYS A 115 4.62 -0.66 -12.18
N GLU A 116 3.39 -0.81 -12.69
CA GLU A 116 3.08 -0.56 -14.09
C GLU A 116 3.28 0.91 -14.47
N LYS A 117 2.83 1.85 -13.64
CA LYS A 117 3.07 3.28 -13.85
C LYS A 117 4.55 3.64 -13.86
N LEU A 118 5.37 2.99 -13.02
CA LEU A 118 6.82 3.18 -13.05
C LEU A 118 7.41 2.74 -14.39
N ARG A 119 6.92 1.62 -14.94
CA ARG A 119 7.34 1.11 -16.25
C ARG A 119 6.90 2.03 -17.39
N GLU A 120 5.67 2.52 -17.35
CA GLU A 120 5.16 3.49 -18.31
C GLU A 120 6.00 4.78 -18.29
N TYR A 121 6.29 5.31 -17.10
CA TYR A 121 7.14 6.49 -16.95
C TYR A 121 8.54 6.25 -17.52
N ALA A 122 9.16 5.11 -17.20
CA ALA A 122 10.45 4.77 -17.76
C ALA A 122 10.39 4.72 -19.29
N SER A 123 9.40 4.03 -19.87
CA SER A 123 9.29 3.93 -21.34
C SER A 123 9.03 5.26 -22.04
N GLU A 124 8.48 6.25 -21.37
CA GLU A 124 8.13 7.55 -21.97
C GLU A 124 9.26 8.59 -21.79
N TYR A 125 10.03 8.51 -20.70
CA TYR A 125 10.95 9.56 -20.28
C TYR A 125 12.39 9.12 -20.03
N LEU A 126 12.69 7.81 -19.97
CA LEU A 126 14.00 7.25 -19.63
C LEU A 126 14.48 6.22 -20.68
#